data_AF-A0A0G4PX86-F1
#
_entry.id   AF-A0A0G4PX86-F1
#
_cell.length_a   1.000
_cell.length_b   1.000
_cell.length_c   1.000
_cell.angle_alpha   90.00
_cell.angle_beta   90.00
_cell.angle_gamma   90.00
#
_symmetry.space_group_name_H-M   'P 1'
#
loop_
_entity.id
_entity.type
_entity.pdbx_description
1 polymer ?
#
loop_
_entity_poly.entity_id
_entity_poly.type
_entity_poly.pdbx_seq_one_letter_code
_entity_poly.pdbx_strand_id
1 'polypeptide(L)'
;MTRVTRWSDKEVTVAVYFTSRGVRPKSVRCLLKRRGFDRSCDAIESKVALVLKQHAHLRGPKGPKRRWDWRTVDGWIDDLLGSPESVNTLINITFEDAEDVASFAAS
;
A
#
# COMPACT_ATOMS: atom_id res chain seq x y z
N MET A 1 -26.52 -2.57 0.22
CA MET A 1 -25.70 -3.17 -0.85
C MET A 1 -24.41 -2.37 -0.99
N THR A 2 -23.33 -2.77 -0.32
CA THR A 2 -22.02 -2.14 -0.49
C THR A 2 -21.45 -2.57 -1.83
N ARG A 3 -21.39 -1.64 -2.80
CA ARG A 3 -20.65 -1.83 -4.04
C ARG A 3 -19.23 -2.27 -3.67
N VAL A 4 -18.86 -3.50 -4.03
CA VAL A 4 -17.45 -3.90 -4.05
C VAL A 4 -16.80 -3.09 -5.16
N THR A 5 -16.32 -1.89 -4.83
CA THR A 5 -15.61 -1.03 -5.76
C THR A 5 -14.32 -1.75 -6.14
N ARG A 6 -14.21 -2.15 -7.41
CA ARG A 6 -13.01 -2.78 -7.97
C ARG A 6 -11.81 -1.89 -7.64
N TRP A 7 -10.76 -2.49 -7.09
CA TRP A 7 -9.51 -1.78 -6.81
C TRP A 7 -8.79 -1.53 -8.13
N SER A 8 -8.40 -0.29 -8.37
CA SER A 8 -7.48 0.08 -9.45
C SER A 8 -6.04 -0.26 -9.07
N ASP A 9 -5.18 -0.42 -10.07
CA ASP A 9 -3.75 -0.73 -9.87
C ASP A 9 -3.04 0.38 -9.06
N LYS A 10 -3.49 1.63 -9.19
CA LYS A 10 -3.02 2.77 -8.40
C LYS A 10 -3.35 2.61 -6.90
N GLU A 11 -4.58 2.23 -6.58
CA GLU A 11 -4.98 1.97 -5.18
C GLU A 11 -4.20 0.82 -4.58
N VAL A 12 -4.03 -0.25 -5.37
CA VAL A 12 -3.25 -1.42 -4.94
C VAL A 12 -1.80 -1.03 -4.68
N THR A 13 -1.21 -0.23 -5.56
CA THR A 13 0.16 0.26 -5.41
C THR A 13 0.35 1.02 -4.11
N VAL A 14 -0.49 2.02 -3.83
CA VAL A 14 -0.42 2.81 -2.58
C VAL A 14 -0.57 1.88 -1.37
N ALA A 15 -1.57 0.99 -1.37
CA ALA A 15 -1.81 0.09 -0.25
C ALA A 15 -0.65 -0.87 0.01
N VAL A 16 -0.12 -1.51 -1.04
CA VAL A 16 0.95 -2.50 -0.94
C VAL A 16 2.28 -1.81 -0.62
N TYR A 17 2.63 -0.72 -1.30
CA TYR A 17 3.88 0.00 -1.09
C TYR A 17 4.01 0.45 0.38
N PHE A 18 3.08 1.26 0.87
CA PHE A 18 3.20 1.81 2.22
C PHE A 18 3.07 0.73 3.30
N THR A 19 2.21 -0.27 3.11
CA THR A 19 2.14 -1.41 4.04
C THR A 19 3.44 -2.21 4.04
N SER A 20 4.11 -2.35 2.91
CA SER A 20 5.42 -3.02 2.82
C SER A 20 6.53 -2.28 3.58
N ARG A 21 6.39 -0.94 3.68
CA ARG A 21 7.26 -0.07 4.48
C ARG A 21 6.86 0.01 5.95
N GLY A 22 5.86 -0.75 6.39
CA GLY A 22 5.42 -0.80 7.79
C GLY A 22 4.47 0.34 8.18
N VAL A 23 3.94 1.09 7.21
CA VAL A 23 2.92 2.12 7.48
C VAL A 23 1.62 1.45 7.90
N ARG A 24 1.03 1.94 9.01
CA ARG A 24 -0.19 1.38 9.58
C ARG A 24 -1.40 1.61 8.64
N PRO A 25 -2.40 0.70 8.59
CA PRO A 25 -3.58 0.85 7.73
C PRO A 25 -4.34 2.17 7.89
N LYS A 26 -4.37 2.76 9.09
CA LYS A 26 -4.95 4.09 9.34
C LYS A 26 -4.26 5.18 8.51
N SER A 27 -2.93 5.20 8.53
CA SER A 27 -2.14 6.16 7.76
C SER A 27 -2.22 5.88 6.26
N VAL A 28 -2.22 4.60 5.84
CA VAL A 28 -2.45 4.21 4.44
C VAL A 28 -3.80 4.68 3.94
N ARG A 29 -4.85 4.61 4.76
CA ARG A 29 -6.17 5.17 4.43
C ARG A 29 -6.11 6.67 4.18
N CYS A 30 -5.39 7.43 5.00
CA CYS A 30 -5.22 8.88 4.78
C CYS A 30 -4.51 9.16 3.46
N LEU A 31 -3.43 8.43 3.16
CA LEU A 31 -2.70 8.55 1.89
C LEU A 31 -3.59 8.23 0.69
N LEU A 32 -4.36 7.13 0.74
CA LEU A 32 -5.34 6.78 -0.29
C LEU A 32 -6.35 7.91 -0.49
N LYS A 33 -6.92 8.45 0.60
CA LYS A 33 -7.92 9.54 0.53
C LYS A 33 -7.36 10.78 -0.13
N ARG A 34 -6.12 11.16 0.18
CA ARG A 34 -5.42 12.30 -0.44
C ARG A 34 -5.12 12.09 -1.92
N ARG A 35 -4.93 10.84 -2.34
CA ARG A 35 -4.79 10.47 -3.76
C ARG A 35 -6.15 10.25 -4.46
N GLY A 36 -7.27 10.58 -3.80
CA GLY A 36 -8.62 10.52 -4.37
C GLY A 36 -9.35 9.18 -4.18
N PHE A 37 -8.82 8.29 -3.34
CA PHE A 37 -9.37 6.95 -3.13
C PHE A 37 -9.93 6.77 -1.72
N ASP A 38 -11.19 6.32 -1.60
CA ASP A 38 -11.80 6.08 -0.29
C ASP A 38 -11.90 4.58 0.02
N ARG A 39 -11.12 4.13 1.02
CA ARG A 39 -11.07 2.74 1.49
C ARG A 39 -11.06 2.70 3.01
N SER A 40 -11.76 1.72 3.59
CA SER A 40 -11.66 1.44 5.02
C SER A 40 -10.35 0.71 5.35
N CYS A 41 -9.93 0.76 6.62
CA CYS A 41 -8.76 0.02 7.10
C CYS A 41 -8.91 -1.49 6.81
N ASP A 42 -10.08 -2.07 7.10
CA ASP A 42 -10.35 -3.50 6.86
C ASP A 42 -10.26 -3.86 5.38
N ALA A 43 -10.69 -2.96 4.49
CA ALA A 43 -10.59 -3.18 3.05
C ALA A 43 -9.12 -3.16 2.59
N ILE A 44 -8.30 -2.27 3.15
CA ILE A 44 -6.85 -2.22 2.89
C ILE A 44 -6.18 -3.50 3.37
N GLU A 45 -6.43 -3.93 4.61
CA GLU A 45 -5.85 -5.16 5.17
C GLU A 45 -6.27 -6.40 4.37
N SER A 46 -7.56 -6.51 4.05
CA SER A 46 -8.09 -7.61 3.24
C SER A 46 -7.47 -7.64 1.85
N LYS A 47 -7.31 -6.48 1.21
CA LYS A 47 -6.71 -6.39 -0.13
C LYS A 47 -5.23 -6.76 -0.09
N VAL A 48 -4.49 -6.27 0.90
CA VAL A 48 -3.08 -6.62 1.11
C VAL A 48 -2.92 -8.12 1.36
N ALA A 49 -3.77 -8.73 2.19
CA ALA A 49 -3.75 -10.16 2.44
C ALA A 49 -4.03 -10.98 1.17
N LEU A 50 -4.95 -10.52 0.32
CA LEU A 50 -5.24 -11.13 -0.97
C LEU A 50 -4.04 -11.04 -1.93
N VAL A 51 -3.40 -9.87 -2.05
CA VAL A 51 -2.19 -9.69 -2.86
C VAL A 51 -1.09 -10.64 -2.39
N LEU A 52 -0.86 -10.73 -1.08
CA LEU A 52 0.12 -11.66 -0.50
C LEU A 52 -0.23 -13.13 -0.64
N LYS A 53 -1.50 -13.46 -0.93
CA LYS A 53 -1.95 -14.83 -1.24
C LYS A 53 -1.71 -15.15 -2.72
N GLN A 54 -1.91 -14.18 -3.60
CA GLN A 54 -1.73 -14.32 -5.05
C GLN A 54 -0.25 -14.23 -5.46
N HIS A 55 0.52 -13.38 -4.81
CA HIS A 55 1.92 -13.10 -5.10
C HIS A 55 2.79 -13.46 -3.90
N ALA A 56 2.89 -14.76 -3.62
CA ALA A 56 3.64 -15.26 -2.45
C ALA A 56 5.12 -14.86 -2.46
N HIS A 57 5.69 -14.60 -3.64
CA HIS A 57 7.08 -14.12 -3.82
C HIS A 57 7.32 -12.71 -3.27
N LEU A 58 6.28 -11.91 -3.01
CA LEU A 58 6.42 -10.61 -2.34
C LEU A 58 6.78 -10.74 -0.85
N ARG A 59 6.75 -11.95 -0.30
CA ARG A 59 7.17 -12.25 1.07
C ARG A 59 8.67 -12.50 1.10
N GLY A 60 9.34 -11.91 2.09
CA GLY A 60 10.75 -12.11 2.32
C GLY A 60 11.09 -13.56 2.71
N PRO A 61 12.31 -14.03 2.38
CA PRO A 61 12.71 -15.44 2.52
C PRO A 61 12.94 -15.92 3.97
N LYS A 62 12.77 -15.08 4.99
CA LYS A 62 13.15 -15.43 6.38
C LYS A 62 12.06 -15.13 7.42
N GLY A 63 11.40 -16.21 7.85
CA GLY A 63 10.90 -16.38 9.21
C GLY A 63 9.40 -16.14 9.45
N PRO A 64 8.89 -16.54 10.63
CA PRO A 64 7.46 -16.62 10.97
C PRO A 64 6.74 -15.26 11.06
N LYS A 65 7.49 -14.15 10.97
CA LYS A 65 6.93 -12.81 10.89
C LYS A 65 6.93 -12.41 9.42
N ARG A 66 5.76 -12.45 8.79
CA ARG A 66 5.41 -11.98 7.43
C ARG A 66 6.11 -10.65 7.04
N ARG A 67 7.42 -10.66 6.80
CA ARG A 67 8.16 -9.48 6.35
C ARG A 67 8.05 -9.41 4.84
N TRP A 68 7.73 -8.23 4.35
CA TRP A 68 7.74 -7.95 2.92
C TRP A 68 9.16 -8.02 2.39
N ASP A 69 9.31 -8.52 1.17
CA ASP A 69 10.52 -8.26 0.38
C ASP A 69 10.33 -6.96 -0.40
N TRP A 70 10.72 -5.85 0.20
CA TRP A 70 10.65 -4.52 -0.38
C TRP A 70 11.22 -4.41 -1.80
N ARG A 71 12.33 -5.10 -2.12
CA ARG A 71 12.92 -5.04 -3.46
C ARG A 71 12.02 -5.71 -4.49
N THR A 72 11.46 -6.86 -4.11
CA THR A 72 10.52 -7.60 -4.96
C THR A 72 9.18 -6.86 -5.07
N VAL A 73 8.76 -6.14 -4.04
CA VAL A 73 7.60 -5.25 -4.08
C VAL A 73 7.81 -4.07 -5.02
N ASP A 74 8.97 -3.40 -4.96
CA ASP A 74 9.28 -2.26 -5.83
C ASP A 74 9.24 -2.70 -7.31
N GLY A 75 9.90 -3.81 -7.66
CA GLY A 75 9.85 -4.34 -9.03
C GLY A 75 8.45 -4.78 -9.47
N TRP A 76 7.67 -5.39 -8.58
CA TRP A 76 6.28 -5.75 -8.88
C TRP A 76 5.39 -4.53 -9.12
N ILE A 77 5.62 -3.42 -8.40
CA ILE A 77 4.90 -2.15 -8.61
C ILE A 77 5.27 -1.53 -9.96
N ASP A 78 6.55 -1.56 -10.32
CA ASP A 78 7.03 -1.07 -11.61
C ASP A 78 6.35 -1.84 -12.76
N ASP A 79 6.29 -3.16 -12.66
CA ASP A 79 5.59 -4.02 -13.62
C ASP A 79 4.07 -3.76 -13.65
N LEU A 80 3.45 -3.51 -12.49
CA LEU A 80 2.01 -3.29 -12.37
C LEU A 80 1.56 -1.97 -13.02
N LEU A 81 2.36 -0.90 -12.87
CA LEU A 81 2.00 0.42 -13.37
C LEU A 81 2.61 0.75 -14.74
N GLY A 82 3.68 0.04 -15.14
CA GLY A 82 4.34 0.18 -16.44
C GLY A 82 4.97 1.56 -16.70
N SER A 83 5.01 2.44 -15.68
CA SER A 83 5.48 3.83 -15.80
C SER A 83 6.13 4.29 -14.49
N PRO A 84 7.45 4.56 -14.50
CA PRO A 84 8.17 5.09 -13.33
C PRO A 84 7.61 6.42 -12.81
N GLU A 85 7.08 7.28 -13.70
CA GLU A 85 6.45 8.55 -13.31
C GLU A 85 5.14 8.33 -12.52
N SER A 86 4.37 7.31 -12.90
CA SER A 86 3.14 6.94 -12.21
C SER A 86 3.43 6.38 -10.82
N VAL A 87 4.50 5.57 -10.70
CA VAL A 87 4.99 5.06 -9.41
C VAL A 87 5.39 6.22 -8.52
N ASN A 88 6.30 7.10 -8.98
CA ASN A 88 6.79 8.24 -8.22
C ASN A 88 5.67 9.15 -7.73
N THR A 89 4.68 9.46 -8.57
CA THR A 89 3.55 10.30 -8.18
C THR A 89 2.72 9.68 -7.04
N LEU A 90 2.58 8.35 -7.02
CA LEU A 90 1.77 7.64 -6.03
C LEU A 90 2.51 7.40 -4.71
N ILE A 91 3.82 7.13 -4.78
CA ILE A 91 4.63 6.80 -3.59
C ILE A 91 5.31 8.01 -2.96
N ASN A 92 5.38 9.15 -3.65
CA ASN A 92 5.96 10.36 -3.09
C ASN A 92 5.12 10.82 -1.88
N ILE A 93 5.78 11.01 -0.75
CA ILE A 93 5.19 11.50 0.50
C ILE A 93 5.38 13.02 0.52
N THR A 94 4.29 13.79 0.56
CA THR A 94 4.39 15.23 0.78
C THR A 94 4.67 15.55 2.25
N PHE A 95 5.11 16.77 2.56
CA PHE A 95 5.29 17.19 3.95
C PHE A 95 4.01 17.00 4.78
N GLU A 96 2.86 17.36 4.21
CA GLU A 96 1.55 17.16 4.84
C GLU A 96 1.23 15.67 5.07
N ASP A 97 1.69 14.77 4.19
CA ASP A 97 1.50 13.33 4.33
C ASP A 97 2.31 12.80 5.53
N ALA A 98 3.51 13.36 5.75
CA ALA A 98 4.39 12.98 6.85
C ALA A 98 3.85 13.42 8.22
N GLU A 99 3.25 14.61 8.31
CA GLU A 99 2.61 15.11 9.54
C GLU A 99 1.46 14.19 9.99
N ASP A 100 0.62 13.75 9.04
CA ASP A 100 -0.45 12.81 9.31
C ASP A 100 0.11 11.46 9.78
N VAL A 101 1.07 10.89 9.05
CA VAL A 101 1.68 9.60 9.43
C VAL A 101 2.30 9.67 10.83
N ALA A 102 2.97 10.77 11.17
CA ALA A 102 3.58 10.98 12.48
C ALA A 102 2.53 11.08 13.60
N SER A 103 1.42 11.80 13.38
CA SER A 103 0.35 11.91 14.37
C SER A 103 -0.33 10.56 14.69
N PHE A 104 -0.49 9.69 13.68
CA PHE A 104 -1.05 8.35 13.85
C PHE A 104 -0.05 7.30 14.38
N ALA A 105 1.25 7.59 14.35
CA ALA A 105 2.28 6.74 14.96
C ALA A 105 2.40 6.96 16.48
N ALA A 106 2.08 8.17 16.94
CA ALA A 106 2.09 8.57 18.35
C ALA A 106 0.81 8.22 19.12
N SER A 107 -0.23 7.74 18.43
CA SER A 107 -1.50 7.24 19.00
C SER A 107 -1.56 5.71 19.00
#